data_AF-A0A517TTR9-F1
#
_entry.id   AF-A0A517TTR9-F1
#
_cell.length_a   1.000
_cell.length_b   1.000
_cell.length_c   1.000
_cell.angle_alpha   90.00
_cell.angle_beta   90.00
_cell.angle_gamma   90.00
#
_symmetry.space_group_name_H-M   'P 1'
#
loop_
_entity.id
_entity.type
_entity.pdbx_description
1 polymer ?
#
loop_
_entity_poly.entity_id
_entity_poly.type
_entity_poly.pdbx_seq_one_letter_code
_entity_poly.pdbx_strand_id
1 'polypeptide(L)' 'MRSVKTAKLLILVAAGLSFLFSIYLWFSVDKDQGAFVGLWVPSILSFGALLTNGGGRHE' A
#
# COMPACT_ATOMS: atom_id res chain seq x y z
N MET A 1 10.41 -12.59 -17.47
CA MET A 1 9.26 -12.72 -16.52
C MET A 1 9.74 -12.86 -15.06
N ARG A 2 10.45 -11.88 -14.47
CA ARG A 2 10.88 -11.91 -13.05
C ARG A 2 10.53 -10.64 -12.26
N SER A 3 10.39 -9.49 -12.91
CA SER A 3 10.26 -8.19 -12.20
C SER A 3 8.86 -7.90 -11.62
N VAL A 4 7.78 -8.46 -12.17
CA VAL A 4 6.40 -8.18 -11.70
C VAL A 4 6.13 -8.78 -10.32
N LYS A 5 6.74 -9.92 -9.99
CA LYS A 5 6.60 -10.57 -8.67
C LYS A 5 7.24 -9.72 -7.57
N THR A 6 8.43 -9.17 -7.84
CA THR A 6 9.13 -8.28 -6.91
C THR A 6 8.35 -6.97 -6.71
N ALA A 7 7.80 -6.39 -7.78
CA ALA A 7 6.97 -5.18 -7.67
C ALA A 7 5.70 -5.43 -6.84
N LYS A 8 4.98 -6.54 -7.07
CA LYS A 8 3.84 -6.95 -6.24
C LYS A 8 4.23 -7.10 -4.77
N LEU A 9 5.37 -7.73 -4.48
CA LEU A 9 5.85 -7.92 -3.12
C LEU A 9 6.19 -6.59 -2.44
N LEU A 10 6.88 -5.69 -3.13
CA LEU A 10 7.22 -4.35 -2.62
C LEU A 10 5.97 -3.54 -2.27
N ILE A 11 4.93 -3.62 -3.10
CA ILE A 11 3.66 -2.92 -2.86
C ILE A 11 2.90 -3.53 -1.68
N LEU A 12 2.88 -4.86 -1.57
CA LEU A 12 2.25 -5.54 -0.45
C LEU A 12 2.95 -5.22 0.88
N VAL A 13 4.28 -5.18 0.87
CA VAL A 13 5.11 -4.76 2.01
C VAL A 13 4.88 -3.28 2.34
N ALA A 14 4.82 -2.39 1.34
CA ALA A 14 4.52 -0.97 1.54
C ALA A 14 3.11 -0.74 2.13
N ALA A 15 2.10 -1.47 1.66
CA ALA A 15 0.75 -1.43 2.20
C ALA A 15 0.71 -1.92 3.65
N GLY A 16 1.41 -3.02 3.95
CA GLY A 16 1.56 -3.55 5.31
C GLY A 16 2.28 -2.59 6.25
N LEU A 17 3.37 -1.95 5.80
CA LEU A 17 4.09 -0.93 6.55
C LEU A 17 3.22 0.30 6.81
N SER A 18 2.44 0.75 5.83
CA SER A 18 1.50 1.88 6.00
C SER A 18 0.41 1.54 7.04
N PHE A 19 -0.09 0.31 7.02
CA PHE A 19 -1.05 -0.18 8.01
C PHE A 19 -0.44 -0.25 9.41
N LEU A 20 0.78 -0.81 9.56
CA LEU A 20 1.50 -0.82 10.83
C LEU A 20 1.78 0.58 11.35
N PHE A 21 2.12 1.52 10.47
CA PHE A 21 2.36 2.92 10.83
C PHE A 21 1.08 3.61 11.31
N SER A 22 -0.07 3.33 10.68
CA SER A 22 -1.39 3.82 11.14
C SER A 22 -1.71 3.32 12.55
N ILE A 23 -1.49 2.03 12.82
CA ILE A 23 -1.71 1.44 14.16
C ILE A 23 -0.72 2.03 15.17
N TYR A 24 0.56 2.15 14.82
CA TYR A 24 1.57 2.72 15.71
C TYR A 24 1.23 4.15 16.11
N LEU A 25 0.81 4.99 15.17
CA LEU A 25 0.39 6.37 15.43
C LEU A 25 -0.92 6.45 16.24
N TRP A 26 -1.86 5.54 15.98
CA TRP A 26 -3.13 5.45 16.72
C TRP A 26 -2.92 5.14 18.20
N PHE A 27 -1.91 4.32 18.53
CA PHE A 27 -1.57 3.99 19.92
C PHE A 27 -0.59 4.98 20.57
N SER A 28 0.20 5.73 19.78
CA SER A 28 1.30 6.55 20.30
C SER A 28 1.08 8.06 20.28
N VAL A 29 0.15 8.60 19.45
CA VAL A 29 -0.04 10.05 19.27
C VAL A 29 -1.49 10.47 19.48
N ASP A 30 -2.34 10.38 18.45
CA ASP A 30 -3.73 10.86 18.49
C ASP A 30 -4.56 10.22 17.36
N LYS A 31 -5.85 9.99 17.62
CA LYS A 31 -6.79 9.23 16.77
C LYS A 31 -6.91 9.80 15.34
N ASP A 32 -6.82 11.12 15.19
CA ASP A 32 -6.91 11.81 13.90
C ASP A 32 -5.73 11.50 12.97
N GLN A 33 -4.51 11.39 13.49
CA GLN A 33 -3.35 11.08 12.66
C GLN A 33 -3.33 9.61 12.22
N GLY A 34 -3.80 8.70 13.09
CA GLY A 34 -3.96 7.28 12.73
C GLY A 34 -4.95 7.07 11.57
N ALA A 35 -6.05 7.83 11.55
CA ALA A 35 -7.03 7.81 10.45
C ALA A 35 -6.43 8.32 9.13
N PHE A 36 -5.61 9.37 9.16
CA PHE A 36 -4.97 9.93 7.96
C PHE A 36 -4.01 8.94 7.28
N VAL A 37 -3.24 8.19 8.08
CA VAL A 37 -2.34 7.15 7.57
C VAL A 37 -3.12 5.91 7.11
N GLY A 38 -4.22 5.55 7.80
CA GLY A 38 -5.09 4.46 7.37
C GLY A 38 -5.69 4.68 5.98
N LEU A 39 -5.96 5.94 5.62
CA LEU A 39 -6.49 6.34 4.31
C LEU A 39 -5.47 6.18 3.16
N TRP A 40 -4.17 6.10 3.47
CA TRP A 40 -3.14 5.83 2.46
C TRP A 40 -3.04 4.36 2.07
N VAL A 41 -3.50 3.43 2.92
CA VAL A 41 -3.51 1.99 2.63
C VAL A 41 -4.27 1.66 1.33
N PRO A 42 -5.54 2.10 1.13
CA PRO A 42 -6.26 1.87 -0.11
C PRO A 42 -5.62 2.59 -1.32
N SER A 43 -4.94 3.72 -1.11
CA SER A 43 -4.20 4.42 -2.17
C SER A 43 -2.98 3.65 -2.65
N ILE A 44 -2.19 3.05 -1.73
CA ILE A 44 -1.04 2.19 -2.07
C ILE A 44 -1.50 0.93 -2.80
N LEU A 45 -2.59 0.31 -2.35
CA LEU A 45 -3.21 -0.84 -3.01
C LEU A 45 -3.71 -0.49 -4.41
N SER A 46 -4.36 0.67 -4.58
CA SER A 46 -4.85 1.15 -5.89
C SER A 46 -3.70 1.46 -6.84
N PHE A 47 -2.64 2.11 -6.35
CA PHE A 47 -1.43 2.40 -7.12
C PHE A 47 -0.72 1.12 -7.56
N GLY A 48 -0.66 0.11 -6.68
CA GLY A 48 -0.08 -1.17 -7.04
C GLY A 48 -0.93 -2.06 -7.91
N ALA A 49 -2.25 -1.99 -7.79
CA ALA A 49 -3.16 -2.56 -8.76
C ALA A 49 -2.96 -1.89 -10.12
N LEU A 50 -2.81 -0.56 -10.20
CA LEU A 50 -2.50 0.17 -11.43
C LEU A 50 -1.17 -0.27 -12.06
N LEU A 51 -0.09 -0.35 -11.28
CA LEU A 51 1.22 -0.77 -11.80
C LEU A 51 1.25 -2.25 -12.21
N THR A 52 0.51 -3.11 -11.52
CA THR A 52 0.35 -4.54 -11.88
C THR A 52 -0.57 -4.74 -13.08
N ASN A 53 -1.67 -3.99 -13.16
CA ASN A 53 -2.71 -4.14 -14.17
C ASN A 53 -2.38 -3.38 -15.47
N GLY A 54 -1.61 -2.29 -15.38
CA GLY A 54 -1.10 -1.55 -16.54
C GLY A 54 -0.14 -2.34 -17.43
N GLY A 55 0.36 -3.49 -16.97
CA GLY A 55 1.17 -4.42 -17.76
C GLY A 55 0.39 -5.53 -18.47
N GLY A 56 -0.95 -5.56 -18.40
CA GLY A 56 -1.76 -6.70 -18.83
C GLY A 56 -2.86 -6.43 -19.86
N ARG A 57 -2.84 -5.29 -20.56
CA ARG A 57 -3.83 -4.97 -21.61
C ARG A 57 -3.17 -4.66 -22.94
N HIS A 58 -2.66 -5.72 -23.56
CA HIS A 58 -2.38 -5.81 -24.98
C HIS A 58 -2.91 -7.16 -25.46
N GLU A 59 -4.22 -7.37 -25.32
CA GLU A 59 -5.00 -8.37 -26.06
C GLU A 59 -6.34 -7.72 -26.43
#